data_AF-A0A0C1HC30-F1
#
_entry.id   AF-A0A0C1HC30-F1
#
_cell.length_a   1.000
_cell.length_b   1.000
_cell.length_c   1.000
_cell.angle_alpha   90.00
_cell.angle_beta   90.00
_cell.angle_gamma   90.00
#
_symmetry.space_group_name_H-M   'P 1'
#
loop_
_entity.id
_entity.type
_entity.pdbx_description
1 polymer ?
#
loop_
_entity_poly.entity_id
_entity_poly.type
_entity_poly.pdbx_seq_one_letter_code
_entity_poly.pdbx_strand_id
1 'polypeptide(L)'
;MNQFFYPLLTFVISLFFVVLGLLSILVQASPHVRAEFVAFIEKDQLFLSLFGIGCLAIGVAIIFYLRTNLKKSYLKINSKDNHAYFLDENIFQEYMHDYWKQLFPKEEVPNSILIKKNKIVITADLPYIPSAKQKALLARINDDVKKMLARLLGYQQEYVLALSFQKETS
;
A
#
# COMPACT_ATOMS: atom_id res chain seq x y z
N MET A 1 -4.22 11.04 -0.33
CA MET A 1 -4.88 11.11 0.98
C MET A 1 -4.56 9.95 1.92
N ASN A 2 -4.28 8.72 1.46
CA ASN A 2 -4.04 7.56 2.34
C ASN A 2 -2.75 7.62 3.20
N GLN A 3 -1.75 8.42 2.85
CA GLN A 3 -0.48 8.47 3.57
C GLN A 3 -0.54 9.21 4.93
N PHE A 4 -1.54 10.06 5.17
CA PHE A 4 -1.65 10.83 6.42
C PHE A 4 -2.46 10.10 7.51
N PHE A 5 -3.46 9.30 7.10
CA PHE A 5 -4.36 8.64 8.05
C PHE A 5 -3.72 7.46 8.79
N TYR A 6 -2.83 6.71 8.15
CA TYR A 6 -2.11 5.60 8.80
C TYR A 6 -1.20 6.05 9.96
N PRO A 7 -0.33 7.07 9.81
CA PRO A 7 0.47 7.57 10.93
C PRO A 7 -0.41 8.23 12.00
N LEU A 8 -1.50 8.92 11.65
CA LEU A 8 -2.44 9.46 12.62
C LEU A 8 -3.10 8.36 13.47
N LEU A 9 -3.56 7.27 12.83
CA LEU A 9 -4.16 6.12 13.51
C LEU A 9 -3.16 5.46 14.46
N THR A 10 -1.94 5.22 13.96
CA THR A 10 -0.86 4.64 14.75
C THR A 10 -0.49 5.53 15.93
N PHE A 11 -0.48 6.85 15.74
CA PHE A 11 -0.24 7.82 16.81
C PHE A 11 -1.32 7.78 17.89
N VAL A 12 -2.60 7.77 17.51
CA VAL A 12 -3.73 7.70 18.46
C VAL A 12 -3.68 6.40 19.26
N ILE A 13 -3.43 5.26 18.61
CA ILE A 13 -3.31 3.96 19.28
C ILE A 13 -2.11 3.96 20.24
N SER A 14 -0.96 4.46 19.78
CA SER A 14 0.26 4.53 20.60
C SER A 14 0.07 5.43 21.81
N LEU A 15 -0.53 6.60 21.63
CA LEU A 15 -0.85 7.52 22.72
C LEU A 15 -1.80 6.88 23.75
N PHE A 16 -2.83 6.16 23.26
CA PHE A 16 -3.73 5.42 24.13
C PHE A 16 -2.99 4.41 25.00
N PHE A 17 -2.10 3.59 24.43
CA PHE A 17 -1.29 2.65 25.20
C PHE A 17 -0.32 3.33 26.17
N VAL A 18 0.27 4.47 25.79
CA VAL A 18 1.16 5.24 26.67
C VAL A 18 0.40 5.77 27.89
N VAL A 19 -0.77 6.38 27.68
CA VAL A 19 -1.61 6.91 28.77
C VAL A 19 -2.09 5.79 29.68
N LEU A 20 -2.53 4.67 29.12
CA LEU A 20 -3.03 3.52 29.87
C LEU A 20 -1.91 2.84 30.67
N GLY A 21 -0.70 2.77 30.10
CA GLY A 21 0.50 2.29 30.79
C GLY A 21 0.90 3.21 31.95
N LEU A 22 0.93 4.53 31.73
CA LEU A 22 1.20 5.51 32.79
C LEU A 22 0.17 5.45 33.91
N LEU A 23 -1.12 5.35 33.58
CA LEU A 23 -2.20 5.16 34.56
C LEU A 23 -1.99 3.89 35.38
N SER A 24 -1.65 2.78 34.73
CA SER A 24 -1.41 1.50 35.42
C SER A 24 -0.25 1.60 36.42
N ILE A 25 0.85 2.25 36.02
CA ILE A 25 2.01 2.48 36.89
C ILE A 25 1.62 3.41 38.06
N LEU A 26 0.89 4.50 37.82
CA LEU A 26 0.46 5.45 38.85
C LEU A 26 -0.48 4.82 39.88
N VAL A 27 -1.44 4.02 39.41
CA VAL A 27 -2.37 3.27 40.27
C VAL A 27 -1.63 2.26 41.14
N GLN A 28 -0.58 1.62 40.61
CA GLN A 28 0.23 0.69 41.40
C GLN A 28 1.16 1.42 42.39
N ALA A 29 1.77 2.53 41.98
CA ALA A 29 2.80 3.22 42.75
C ALA A 29 2.24 4.02 43.93
N SER A 30 1.00 4.52 43.85
CA SER A 30 0.41 5.36 44.89
C SER A 30 -0.88 4.75 45.46
N PRO A 31 -0.90 4.43 46.77
CA PRO A 31 -2.11 3.97 47.46
C PRO A 31 -3.27 4.97 47.37
N HIS A 32 -2.96 6.26 47.30
CA HIS A 32 -3.96 7.33 47.24
C HIS A 32 -4.62 7.39 45.86
N VAL A 33 -3.83 7.32 44.78
CA VAL A 33 -4.34 7.24 43.41
C VAL A 33 -5.18 5.99 43.22
N ARG A 34 -4.78 4.87 43.80
CA ARG A 34 -5.57 3.63 43.78
C ARG A 34 -6.93 3.79 44.46
N ALA A 35 -6.99 4.44 45.62
CA ALA A 35 -8.25 4.65 46.33
C ALA A 35 -9.22 5.54 45.54
N GLU A 36 -8.71 6.64 44.96
CA GLU A 36 -9.48 7.52 44.09
C GLU A 36 -9.94 6.81 42.81
N PHE A 37 -9.09 5.95 42.23
CA PHE A 37 -9.45 5.17 41.04
C PHE A 37 -10.57 4.16 41.32
N VAL A 38 -10.55 3.49 42.48
CA VAL A 38 -11.64 2.61 42.92
C VAL A 38 -12.92 3.41 43.17
N ALA A 39 -12.81 4.56 43.85
CA ALA A 39 -13.96 5.43 44.10
C ALA A 39 -14.59 5.96 42.80
N PHE A 40 -13.76 6.29 41.80
CA PHE A 40 -14.19 6.71 40.47
C PHE A 40 -14.97 5.60 39.75
N ILE A 41 -14.47 4.35 39.79
CA ILE A 41 -15.18 3.19 39.21
C ILE A 41 -16.53 2.97 39.89
N GLU A 42 -16.61 3.13 41.21
CA GLU A 42 -17.83 2.85 41.97
C GLU A 42 -18.88 3.96 41.87
N LYS A 43 -18.47 5.25 41.88
CA LYS A 43 -19.41 6.38 41.95
C LYS A 43 -19.79 6.95 40.59
N ASP A 44 -18.88 6.98 39.63
CA ASP A 44 -19.06 7.74 38.39
C ASP A 44 -19.40 6.84 37.19
N GLN A 45 -20.52 6.11 37.31
CA GLN A 45 -21.03 5.22 36.26
C GLN A 45 -21.21 5.93 34.91
N LEU A 46 -21.59 7.22 34.93
CA LEU A 46 -21.74 8.03 33.71
C LEU A 46 -20.41 8.25 33.00
N PHE A 47 -19.36 8.65 33.72
CA PHE A 47 -18.04 8.86 33.12
C PHE A 47 -17.42 7.55 32.63
N LEU A 48 -17.61 6.46 33.39
CA LEU A 48 -17.16 5.13 32.98
C LEU A 48 -17.85 4.69 31.68
N SER A 49 -19.17 4.94 31.56
CA SER A 49 -19.93 4.63 30.35
C SER A 49 -19.48 5.47 29.15
N LEU A 50 -19.24 6.77 29.33
CA LEU A 50 -18.76 7.67 28.29
C LEU A 50 -17.37 7.26 27.79
N PHE A 51 -16.48 6.91 28.72
CA PHE A 51 -15.15 6.41 28.41
C PHE A 51 -15.21 5.13 27.59
N GLY A 52 -16.04 4.17 28.01
CA GLY A 52 -16.28 2.93 27.26
C GLY A 52 -16.81 3.16 25.85
N ILE A 53 -17.78 4.07 25.69
CA ILE A 53 -18.32 4.45 24.38
C ILE A 53 -17.23 5.09 23.50
N GLY A 54 -16.39 5.96 24.06
CA GLY A 54 -15.27 6.58 23.35
C GLY A 54 -14.27 5.53 22.84
N CYS A 55 -13.86 4.60 23.69
CA CYS A 55 -12.99 3.49 23.30
C CYS A 55 -13.62 2.61 22.21
N LEU A 56 -14.91 2.31 22.35
CA LEU A 56 -15.65 1.50 21.36
C LEU A 56 -15.73 2.22 20.01
N ALA A 57 -16.03 3.52 20.00
CA ALA A 57 -16.07 4.32 18.79
C ALA A 57 -14.71 4.35 18.06
N ILE A 58 -13.60 4.51 18.80
CA ILE A 58 -12.25 4.45 18.23
C ILE A 58 -11.97 3.05 17.65
N GLY A 59 -12.32 1.98 18.38
CA GLY A 59 -12.15 0.61 17.90
C GLY A 59 -12.93 0.31 16.62
N VAL A 60 -14.20 0.73 16.56
CA VAL A 60 -15.04 0.59 15.36
C VAL A 60 -14.46 1.40 14.19
N ALA A 61 -13.98 2.62 14.44
CA ALA A 61 -13.34 3.44 13.42
C ALA A 61 -12.08 2.78 12.84
N ILE A 62 -11.24 2.17 13.69
CA ILE A 62 -10.07 1.41 13.27
C ILE A 62 -10.47 0.21 12.41
N ILE A 63 -11.46 -0.58 12.84
CA ILE A 63 -11.94 -1.76 12.10
C ILE A 63 -12.49 -1.34 10.73
N PHE A 64 -13.29 -0.27 10.69
CA PHE A 64 -13.83 0.26 9.44
C PHE A 64 -12.71 0.77 8.51
N TYR A 65 -11.74 1.48 9.05
CA TYR A 65 -10.57 1.94 8.31
C TYR A 65 -9.74 0.78 7.74
N LEU A 66 -9.46 -0.25 8.55
CA LEU A 66 -8.77 -1.45 8.10
C LEU A 66 -9.57 -2.15 7.00
N ARG A 67 -10.89 -2.34 7.18
CA ARG A 67 -11.73 -3.00 6.17
C ARG A 67 -11.79 -2.25 4.84
N THR A 68 -11.75 -0.92 4.87
CA THR A 68 -11.76 -0.09 3.67
C THR A 68 -10.39 0.00 2.98
N ASN A 69 -9.29 0.05 3.75
CA ASN A 69 -7.92 0.13 3.20
C ASN A 69 -7.27 -1.22 2.90
N LEU A 70 -7.71 -2.33 3.50
CA LEU A 70 -7.28 -3.68 3.16
C LEU A 70 -7.81 -4.13 1.78
N LYS A 71 -8.66 -3.35 1.11
CA LYS A 71 -8.87 -3.45 -0.35
C LYS A 71 -7.62 -2.94 -1.10
N LYS A 72 -6.45 -3.52 -0.82
CA LYS A 72 -5.34 -3.46 -1.77
C LYS A 72 -5.79 -4.13 -3.07
N SER A 73 -5.37 -3.56 -4.19
CA SER A 73 -5.86 -3.89 -5.53
C SER A 73 -5.46 -5.33 -5.90
N TYR A 74 -6.28 -6.31 -5.55
CA TYR A 74 -6.01 -7.70 -5.88
C TYR A 74 -6.28 -7.95 -7.37
N LEU A 75 -5.23 -8.28 -8.12
CA LEU A 75 -5.38 -8.92 -9.44
C LEU A 75 -5.92 -10.32 -9.23
N LYS A 76 -7.13 -10.58 -9.71
CA LYS A 76 -7.66 -11.93 -9.84
C LYS A 76 -7.09 -12.51 -11.13
N ILE A 77 -5.89 -13.07 -11.04
CA ILE A 77 -5.31 -13.87 -12.12
C ILE A 77 -6.03 -15.22 -12.08
N ASN A 78 -6.95 -15.47 -13.02
CA ASN A 78 -7.54 -16.79 -13.20
C ASN A 78 -6.48 -17.68 -13.86
N SER A 79 -5.77 -18.46 -13.06
CA SER A 79 -5.07 -19.65 -13.57
C SER A 79 -6.06 -20.81 -13.74
N LYS A 80 -5.71 -21.79 -14.59
CA LYS A 80 -6.53 -22.97 -14.92
C LYS A 80 -7.04 -23.76 -13.69
N ASP A 81 -6.40 -23.60 -12.54
CA ASP A 81 -6.74 -24.27 -11.28
C ASP A 81 -7.44 -23.37 -10.24
N ASN A 82 -8.05 -22.25 -10.64
CA ASN A 82 -8.88 -21.42 -9.76
C ASN A 82 -8.14 -20.84 -8.52
N HIS A 83 -6.81 -20.85 -8.53
CA HIS A 83 -5.97 -20.21 -7.52
C HIS A 83 -5.73 -18.74 -7.90
N ALA A 84 -6.19 -17.82 -7.04
CA ALA A 84 -5.88 -16.39 -7.15
C ALA A 84 -4.50 -16.13 -6.54
N TYR A 85 -3.51 -15.83 -7.37
CA TYR A 85 -2.18 -15.45 -6.90
C TYR A 85 -2.17 -13.97 -6.52
N PHE A 86 -1.84 -13.71 -5.26
CA PHE A 86 -1.58 -12.36 -4.75
C PHE A 86 -0.24 -11.89 -5.30
N LEU A 87 -0.24 -11.27 -6.48
CA LEU A 87 0.99 -10.67 -6.97
C LEU A 87 1.25 -9.37 -6.24
N ASP A 88 2.32 -9.34 -5.44
CA ASP A 88 2.80 -8.11 -4.84
C ASP A 88 3.30 -7.17 -5.95
N GLU A 89 2.88 -5.90 -5.92
CA GLU A 89 3.34 -4.85 -6.84
C GLU A 89 4.88 -4.77 -6.86
N ASN A 90 5.52 -5.08 -5.72
CA ASN A 90 6.97 -5.09 -5.58
C ASN A 90 7.66 -6.08 -6.53
N ILE A 91 7.11 -7.28 -6.71
CA ILE A 91 7.68 -8.29 -7.61
C ILE A 91 7.64 -7.79 -9.05
N PHE A 92 6.54 -7.14 -9.42
CA PHE A 92 6.40 -6.59 -10.76
C PHE A 92 7.34 -5.41 -11.00
N GLN A 93 7.54 -4.57 -9.99
CA GLN A 93 8.53 -3.49 -10.05
C GLN A 93 9.95 -4.01 -10.23
N GLU A 94 10.34 -5.07 -9.53
CA GLU A 94 11.67 -5.66 -9.66
C GLU A 94 11.92 -6.22 -11.06
N TYR A 95 10.99 -7.00 -11.62
CA TYR A 95 11.11 -7.51 -13.00
C TYR A 95 11.18 -6.40 -14.05
N MET A 96 10.35 -5.36 -13.91
CA MET A 96 10.39 -4.23 -14.84
C MET A 96 11.69 -3.44 -14.68
N HIS A 97 12.19 -3.24 -13.46
CA HIS A 97 13.47 -2.59 -13.20
C HIS A 97 14.62 -3.34 -13.91
N ASP A 98 14.68 -4.66 -13.76
CA ASP A 98 15.70 -5.48 -14.43
C ASP A 98 15.58 -5.42 -15.95
N TYR A 99 14.36 -5.46 -16.49
CA TYR A 99 14.13 -5.32 -17.93
C TYR A 99 14.65 -3.97 -18.45
N TRP A 100 14.34 -2.87 -17.77
CA TRP A 100 14.82 -1.55 -18.17
C TRP A 100 16.32 -1.42 -18.06
N LYS A 101 16.94 -1.99 -17.03
CA LYS A 101 18.39 -2.00 -16.84
C LYS A 101 19.11 -2.81 -17.92
N GLN A 102 18.49 -3.88 -18.43
CA GLN A 102 19.02 -4.62 -19.58
C GLN A 102 18.92 -3.82 -20.88
N LEU A 103 17.83 -3.06 -21.05
CA LEU A 103 17.58 -2.28 -22.27
C LEU A 103 18.37 -0.96 -22.30
N PHE A 104 18.56 -0.33 -21.14
CA PHE A 104 19.23 0.95 -20.93
C PHE A 104 20.22 0.87 -19.76
N PRO A 105 21.36 0.17 -19.93
CA PRO A 105 22.29 -0.09 -18.84
C PRO A 105 22.99 1.14 -18.26
N LYS A 106 22.95 2.28 -18.97
CA LYS A 106 23.63 3.52 -18.60
C LYS A 106 22.70 4.57 -18.00
N GLU A 107 21.39 4.34 -18.00
CA GLU A 107 20.40 5.34 -17.64
C GLU A 107 19.33 4.70 -16.74
N GLU A 108 18.99 5.39 -15.66
CA GLU A 108 17.90 4.95 -14.80
C GLU A 108 16.58 5.37 -15.43
N VAL A 109 15.69 4.41 -15.68
CA VAL A 109 14.38 4.65 -16.31
C VAL A 109 13.32 4.77 -15.21
N PRO A 110 12.78 5.97 -14.96
CA PRO A 110 11.66 6.13 -14.05
C PRO A 110 10.48 5.31 -14.59
N ASN A 111 9.98 4.40 -13.75
CA ASN A 111 8.85 3.57 -14.10
C ASN A 111 7.88 3.48 -12.92
N SER A 112 6.61 3.28 -13.25
CA SER A 112 5.55 3.05 -12.27
C SER A 112 4.61 1.98 -12.78
N ILE A 113 4.16 1.14 -11.86
CA ILE A 113 3.21 0.08 -12.16
C ILE A 113 2.02 0.29 -11.25
N LEU A 114 0.85 0.32 -11.84
CA LEU A 114 -0.41 0.46 -11.15
C LEU A 114 -1.33 -0.69 -11.53
N ILE A 115 -1.83 -1.39 -10.53
CA ILE A 115 -2.86 -2.41 -10.71
C ILE A 115 -4.21 -1.77 -10.46
N LYS A 116 -5.08 -1.69 -11.48
CA LYS A 116 -6.41 -1.09 -11.34
C LYS A 116 -7.46 -1.93 -12.07
N LYS A 117 -8.53 -2.34 -11.35
CA LYS A 117 -9.69 -3.06 -11.92
C LYS A 117 -9.27 -4.28 -12.78
N ASN A 118 -8.40 -5.12 -12.25
CA ASN A 118 -7.86 -6.30 -12.94
C ASN A 118 -7.00 -6.02 -14.19
N LYS A 119 -6.60 -4.77 -14.43
CA LYS A 119 -5.67 -4.39 -15.50
C LYS A 119 -4.35 -3.91 -14.91
N ILE A 120 -3.26 -4.31 -15.54
CA ILE A 120 -1.92 -3.81 -15.24
C ILE A 120 -1.68 -2.57 -16.09
N VAL A 121 -1.32 -1.46 -15.47
CA VAL A 121 -0.91 -0.23 -16.14
C VAL A 121 0.57 -0.03 -15.85
N ILE A 122 1.38 0.02 -16.90
CA ILE A 122 2.83 0.19 -16.83
C ILE A 122 3.13 1.54 -17.48
N THR A 123 3.72 2.45 -16.73
CA THR A 123 4.20 3.74 -17.23
C THR A 123 5.72 3.78 -17.13
N ALA A 124 6.42 4.20 -18.18
CA ALA A 124 7.86 4.44 -18.10
C ALA A 124 8.28 5.65 -18.93
N ASP A 125 9.22 6.43 -18.38
CA ASP A 125 9.84 7.57 -19.04
C ASP A 125 11.19 7.16 -19.61
N LEU A 126 11.16 6.74 -20.88
CA LEU A 126 12.32 6.24 -21.61
C LEU A 126 13.29 7.37 -21.97
N PRO A 127 14.59 7.05 -22.03
CA PRO A 127 15.59 8.02 -22.44
C PRO A 127 15.46 8.38 -23.92
N TYR A 128 16.06 9.50 -24.33
CA TYR A 128 15.92 9.99 -25.69
C TYR A 128 16.47 9.01 -26.73
N ILE A 129 15.67 8.73 -27.77
CA ILE A 129 16.04 7.89 -28.90
C ILE A 129 15.55 8.57 -30.19
N PRO A 130 16.33 8.53 -31.29
CA PRO A 130 15.89 9.11 -32.56
C PRO A 130 14.55 8.55 -33.03
N SER A 131 13.66 9.42 -33.52
CA SER A 131 12.28 9.09 -33.92
C SER A 131 12.19 7.91 -34.90
N ALA A 132 13.18 7.76 -35.79
CA ALA A 132 13.27 6.66 -36.74
C ALA A 132 13.35 5.27 -36.07
N LYS A 133 13.92 5.19 -34.85
CA LYS A 133 14.09 3.94 -34.10
C LYS A 133 13.02 3.73 -33.02
N GLN A 134 12.32 4.79 -32.61
CA GLN A 134 11.31 4.72 -31.54
C GLN A 134 10.21 3.70 -31.85
N LYS A 135 9.65 3.72 -33.06
CA LYS A 135 8.53 2.82 -33.43
C LYS A 135 8.92 1.34 -33.34
N ALA A 136 10.11 0.98 -33.82
CA ALA A 136 10.61 -0.40 -33.77
C ALA A 136 10.88 -0.83 -32.32
N LEU A 137 11.43 0.06 -31.50
CA LEU A 137 11.70 -0.23 -30.10
C LEU A 137 10.41 -0.40 -29.29
N LEU A 138 9.42 0.49 -29.46
CA LEU A 138 8.12 0.38 -28.79
C LEU A 138 7.43 -0.94 -29.11
N ALA A 139 7.49 -1.38 -30.37
CA ALA A 139 6.92 -2.67 -30.78
C ALA A 139 7.63 -3.85 -30.10
N ARG A 140 8.97 -3.80 -30.01
CA ARG A 140 9.77 -4.81 -29.32
C ARG A 140 9.46 -4.85 -27.82
N ILE A 141 9.45 -3.69 -27.16
CA ILE A 141 9.13 -3.59 -25.73
C ILE A 141 7.74 -4.17 -25.46
N ASN A 142 6.75 -3.83 -26.30
CA ASN A 142 5.41 -4.34 -26.12
C ASN A 142 5.34 -5.88 -26.21
N ASP A 143 6.04 -6.49 -27.17
CA ASP A 143 6.09 -7.95 -27.32
C ASP A 143 6.86 -8.63 -26.16
N ASP A 144 7.98 -8.04 -25.73
CA ASP A 144 8.78 -8.53 -24.61
C ASP A 144 7.97 -8.50 -23.30
N VAL A 145 7.32 -7.37 -23.00
CA VAL A 145 6.47 -7.20 -21.81
C VAL A 145 5.29 -8.18 -21.85
N LYS A 146 4.65 -8.36 -23.02
CA LYS A 146 3.57 -9.36 -23.18
C LYS A 146 4.04 -10.76 -22.85
N LYS A 147 5.20 -11.17 -23.39
CA LYS A 147 5.79 -12.49 -23.14
C LYS A 147 6.18 -12.66 -21.68
N MET A 148 6.74 -11.62 -21.06
CA MET A 148 7.11 -11.62 -19.66
C MET A 148 5.88 -11.82 -18.76
N LEU A 149 4.82 -11.03 -18.98
CA LEU A 149 3.54 -11.16 -18.26
C LEU A 149 2.92 -12.55 -18.43
N ALA A 150 2.92 -13.08 -19.65
CA ALA A 150 2.35 -14.38 -19.94
C ALA A 150 3.15 -15.54 -19.32
N ARG A 151 4.50 -15.50 -19.40
CA ARG A 151 5.37 -16.58 -18.92
C ARG A 151 5.58 -16.57 -17.42
N LEU A 152 5.85 -15.41 -16.82
CA LEU A 152 6.18 -15.32 -15.40
C LEU A 152 4.92 -15.36 -14.53
N LEU A 153 3.82 -14.78 -15.00
CA LEU A 153 2.64 -14.53 -14.15
C LEU A 153 1.40 -15.30 -14.60
N GLY A 154 1.45 -16.00 -15.74
CA GLY A 154 0.27 -16.58 -16.36
C GLY A 154 -0.79 -15.54 -16.74
N TYR A 155 -0.43 -14.26 -16.79
CA TYR A 155 -1.36 -13.16 -17.02
C TYR A 155 -1.62 -13.01 -18.52
N GLN A 156 -2.80 -13.44 -18.95
CA GLN A 156 -3.22 -13.40 -20.36
C GLN A 156 -4.23 -12.27 -20.67
N GLN A 157 -4.56 -11.44 -19.68
CA GLN A 157 -5.52 -10.35 -19.84
C GLN A 157 -4.87 -9.08 -20.41
N GLU A 158 -5.71 -8.12 -20.80
CA GLU A 158 -5.28 -6.82 -21.33
C GLU A 158 -4.48 -6.01 -20.29
N TYR A 159 -3.28 -5.57 -20.68
CA TYR A 159 -2.48 -4.58 -19.95
C TYR A 159 -2.37 -3.29 -20.78
N VAL A 160 -2.08 -2.18 -20.11
CA VAL A 160 -1.84 -0.87 -20.71
C VAL A 160 -0.37 -0.52 -20.52
N LEU A 161 0.32 -0.25 -21.62
CA LEU A 161 1.70 0.20 -21.64
C LEU A 161 1.74 1.64 -22.15
N ALA A 162 2.09 2.57 -21.26
CA ALA A 162 2.23 3.99 -21.56
C ALA A 162 3.71 4.37 -21.48
N LEU A 163 4.33 4.60 -22.63
CA LEU A 163 5.75 4.94 -22.73
C LEU A 163 5.90 6.37 -23.24
N SER A 164 6.62 7.19 -22.48
CA SER A 164 7.06 8.52 -22.87
C SER A 164 8.53 8.47 -23.22
N PHE A 165 8.98 9.29 -24.17
CA PHE A 165 10.40 9.54 -24.40
C PHE A 165 10.76 10.92 -23.87
N GLN A 166 11.93 11.04 -23.23
CA GLN A 166 12.50 12.33 -22.92
C GLN A 166 12.76 13.13 -24.20
N LYS A 167 12.56 14.45 -24.13
CA LYS A 167 12.89 15.35 -25.24
C LYS A 167 14.40 15.45 -25.38
N GLU A 168 14.87 15.65 -26.60
CA GLU A 168 16.28 15.94 -26.89
C GLU A 168 16.71 17.17 -26.07
N THR A 169 17.50 16.96 -25.02
CA THR A 169 18.21 18.05 -24.35
C THR A 169 19.34 18.48 -25.27
N SER A 170 19.05 19.49 -26.11
CA SER A 170 20.06 20.28 -26.82
C SER A 170 20.89 21.12 -25.86
#